data_AF-A0A0Q8NSM1-F1
#
_entry.id   AF-A0A0Q8NSM1-F1
#
_cell.length_a   1.000
_cell.length_b   1.000
_cell.length_c   1.000
_cell.angle_alpha   90.00
_cell.angle_beta   90.00
_cell.angle_gamma   90.00
#
_symmetry.space_group_name_H-M   'P 1'
#
loop_
_entity.id
_entity.type
_entity.pdbx_description
1 polymer ?
#
loop_
_entity_poly.entity_id
_entity_poly.type
_entity_poly.pdbx_seq_one_letter_code
_entity_poly.pdbx_strand_id
1 'polypeptide(L)'
;MLKYPEKFLEIRTDCINLPPFSALCAGYDSNHWRAKPFADHLFNWLPFAALSQENQLAFGGSNFVEMLQLAAAHIYNTKKTTSRGEIGELIFHLACILHFGTSPVLCKLVLKTSSNDTVKGFDGVHILPKGDDFEIWLGESKFYSNPLRGIQDAVKSVKEHLLPAFLDMEKAMILGHG
;
A
#
# COMPACT_ATOMS: atom_id res chain seq x y z
N MET A 1 18.78 -6.29 -8.27
CA MET A 1 18.09 -5.75 -7.08
C MET A 1 17.16 -4.65 -7.55
N LEU A 2 15.87 -4.71 -7.21
CA LEU A 2 14.92 -3.66 -7.57
C LEU A 2 15.35 -2.34 -6.92
N LYS A 3 15.42 -1.26 -7.71
CA LYS A 3 15.72 0.07 -7.21
C LYS A 3 14.43 0.85 -7.11
N TYR A 4 13.96 1.07 -5.88
CA TYR A 4 12.75 1.84 -5.63
C TYR A 4 12.96 3.34 -5.82
N PRO A 5 11.91 4.11 -6.14
CA PRO A 5 11.97 5.57 -6.08
C PRO A 5 12.32 6.05 -4.65
N GLU A 6 13.03 7.17 -4.55
CA GLU A 6 13.42 7.79 -3.27
C GLU A 6 12.22 8.23 -2.43
N LYS A 7 12.40 8.40 -1.12
CA LYS A 7 11.31 8.82 -0.23
C LYS A 7 10.83 10.23 -0.57
N PHE A 8 9.52 10.43 -0.57
CA PHE A 8 8.91 11.77 -0.74
C PHE A 8 8.30 12.30 0.57
N LEU A 9 7.61 11.45 1.32
CA LEU A 9 7.01 11.83 2.59
C LEU A 9 8.09 11.98 3.67
N GLU A 10 7.86 12.88 4.61
CA GLU A 10 8.73 13.09 5.77
C GLU A 10 7.99 12.75 7.06
N ILE A 11 8.68 12.10 8.01
CA ILE A 11 8.15 11.89 9.36
C ILE A 11 8.12 13.24 10.07
N ARG A 12 6.94 13.67 10.50
CA ARG A 12 6.72 14.91 11.28
C ARG A 12 6.62 14.64 12.77
N THR A 13 6.10 13.48 13.14
CA THR A 13 6.09 12.99 14.51
C THR A 13 6.18 11.48 14.49
N ASP A 14 6.86 10.95 15.49
CA ASP A 14 6.97 9.53 15.75
C ASP A 14 6.81 9.32 17.25
N CYS A 15 5.71 8.67 17.63
CA CYS A 15 5.36 8.39 19.00
C CYS A 15 5.50 6.90 19.25
N ILE A 16 6.47 6.54 20.08
CA ILE A 16 6.73 5.16 20.47
C ILE A 16 5.87 4.71 21.67
N ASN A 17 5.21 5.65 22.34
CA ASN A 17 4.31 5.35 23.46
C ASN A 17 3.05 4.67 22.94
N LEU A 18 2.54 3.67 23.67
CA LEU A 18 1.37 2.91 23.27
C LEU A 18 0.08 3.76 23.34
N PRO A 19 -0.76 3.76 22.28
CA PRO A 19 -0.53 3.11 20.98
C PRO A 19 0.47 3.90 20.12
N PRO A 20 1.47 3.24 19.52
CA PRO A 20 2.50 3.91 18.76
C PRO A 20 1.91 4.44 17.45
N PHE A 21 2.39 5.58 17.00
CA PHE A 21 1.98 6.15 15.72
C PHE A 21 3.07 7.03 15.12
N SER A 22 3.12 7.06 13.79
CA SER A 22 3.96 7.99 13.04
C SER A 22 3.08 8.83 12.11
N ALA A 23 3.38 10.12 12.00
CA ALA A 23 2.72 11.00 11.04
C ALA A 23 3.68 11.36 9.89
N LEU A 24 3.26 11.06 8.68
CA LEU A 24 3.98 11.34 7.45
C LEU A 24 3.37 12.53 6.71
N CYS A 25 4.19 13.38 6.10
CA CYS A 25 3.73 14.59 5.43
C CYS A 25 4.46 14.83 4.11
N ALA A 26 3.70 15.24 3.09
CA ALA A 26 4.21 15.65 1.77
C ALA A 26 4.95 17.01 1.78
N GLY A 27 4.81 17.77 2.87
CA GLY A 27 5.34 19.11 3.02
C GLY A 27 4.43 20.21 2.45
N TYR A 28 4.74 21.44 2.84
CA TYR A 28 4.06 22.67 2.44
C TYR A 28 5.14 23.69 2.08
N ASP A 29 5.04 24.29 0.89
CA ASP A 29 6.02 25.24 0.37
C ASP A 29 5.32 26.30 -0.47
N SER A 30 5.83 27.54 -0.42
CA SER A 30 5.36 28.66 -1.24
C SER A 30 3.84 28.88 -1.13
N ASN A 31 3.31 28.76 0.09
CA ASN A 31 1.88 28.83 0.42
C ASN A 31 0.99 27.73 -0.21
N HIS A 32 1.56 26.64 -0.69
CA HIS A 32 0.82 25.53 -1.28
C HIS A 32 1.26 24.18 -0.71
N TRP A 33 0.30 23.27 -0.54
CA TRP A 33 0.61 21.87 -0.25
C TRP A 33 1.26 21.23 -1.47
N ARG A 34 2.29 20.39 -1.25
CA ARG A 34 3.01 19.69 -2.33
C ARG A 34 2.22 18.51 -2.91
N ALA A 35 0.91 18.68 -3.10
CA ALA A 35 -0.01 17.63 -3.53
C ALA A 35 0.28 17.12 -4.96
N LYS A 36 0.56 18.01 -5.92
CA LYS A 36 0.91 17.61 -7.29
C LYS A 36 2.23 16.83 -7.36
N PRO A 37 3.35 17.31 -6.78
CA PRO A 37 4.58 16.52 -6.69
C PRO A 37 4.39 15.19 -5.97
N PHE A 38 3.56 15.14 -4.92
CA PHE A 38 3.25 13.89 -4.25
C PHE A 38 2.47 12.93 -5.15
N ALA A 39 1.47 13.41 -5.90
CA ALA A 39 0.76 12.60 -6.88
C ALA A 39 1.71 12.05 -7.96
N ASP A 40 2.63 12.87 -8.48
CA ASP A 40 3.64 12.43 -9.45
C ASP A 40 4.57 11.35 -8.85
N HIS A 41 4.92 11.50 -7.58
CA HIS A 41 5.67 10.49 -6.85
C HIS A 41 4.90 9.17 -6.76
N LEU A 42 3.61 9.20 -6.40
CA LEU A 42 2.76 8.00 -6.38
C LEU A 42 2.67 7.34 -7.76
N PHE A 43 2.57 8.13 -8.83
CA PHE A 43 2.57 7.60 -10.21
C PHE A 43 3.85 6.83 -10.55
N ASN A 44 5.01 7.32 -10.11
CA ASN A 44 6.29 6.62 -10.32
C ASN A 44 6.39 5.30 -9.55
N TRP A 45 5.55 5.13 -8.52
CA TRP A 45 5.51 3.93 -7.69
C TRP A 45 4.57 2.84 -8.21
N LEU A 46 3.68 3.15 -9.16
CA LEU A 46 2.67 2.20 -9.62
C LEU A 46 3.27 0.86 -10.07
N PRO A 47 4.33 0.82 -10.91
CA PRO A 47 4.90 -0.45 -11.33
C PRO A 47 5.42 -1.30 -10.17
N PHE A 48 5.84 -0.68 -9.07
CA PHE A 48 6.43 -1.38 -7.92
C PHE A 48 5.41 -1.84 -6.88
N ALA A 49 4.24 -1.20 -6.82
CA ALA A 49 3.20 -1.51 -5.83
C ALA A 49 2.02 -2.28 -6.43
N ALA A 50 1.70 -2.08 -7.71
CA ALA A 50 0.51 -2.63 -8.33
C ALA A 50 0.80 -3.78 -9.32
N LEU A 51 2.06 -4.12 -9.59
CA LEU A 51 2.40 -5.29 -10.41
C LEU A 51 2.84 -6.48 -9.55
N SER A 52 2.64 -7.70 -10.08
CA SER A 52 3.21 -8.92 -9.49
C SER A 52 4.74 -8.86 -9.49
N GLN A 53 5.37 -9.66 -8.61
CA GLN A 53 6.83 -9.73 -8.55
C GLN A 53 7.46 -10.13 -9.90
N GLU A 54 6.84 -11.05 -10.62
CA GLU A 54 7.27 -11.44 -11.98
C GLU A 54 7.29 -10.23 -12.92
N ASN A 55 6.20 -9.46 -12.98
CA ASN A 55 6.09 -8.27 -13.81
C ASN A 55 7.07 -7.17 -13.37
N GLN A 56 7.31 -7.02 -12.05
CA GLN A 56 8.31 -6.10 -11.53
C GLN A 56 9.73 -6.48 -11.95
N LEU A 57 10.05 -7.77 -12.00
CA LEU A 57 11.36 -8.27 -12.44
C LEU A 57 11.53 -8.17 -13.96
N ALA A 58 10.45 -8.32 -14.73
CA ALA A 58 10.44 -8.14 -16.18
C ALA A 58 10.38 -6.66 -16.60
N PHE A 59 10.04 -5.75 -15.68
CA PHE A 59 9.90 -4.33 -15.95
C PHE A 59 11.24 -3.68 -16.30
N GLY A 60 11.29 -3.02 -17.45
CA GLY A 60 12.47 -2.34 -17.96
C GLY A 60 12.15 -1.34 -19.06
N GLY A 61 13.19 -0.78 -19.69
CA GLY A 61 13.01 0.28 -20.70
C GLY A 61 12.15 -0.13 -21.90
N SER A 62 12.18 -1.40 -22.30
CA SER A 62 11.48 -1.91 -23.50
C SER A 62 9.97 -2.11 -23.32
N ASN A 63 9.48 -2.29 -22.09
CA ASN A 63 8.07 -2.52 -21.77
C ASN A 63 7.50 -1.48 -20.78
N PHE A 64 8.23 -0.38 -20.56
CA PHE A 64 7.92 0.61 -19.54
C PHE A 64 6.48 1.14 -19.62
N VAL A 65 6.07 1.57 -20.81
CA VAL A 65 4.75 2.19 -21.02
C VAL A 65 3.62 1.18 -20.79
N GLU A 66 3.79 -0.04 -21.28
CA GLU A 66 2.82 -1.13 -21.12
C GLU A 66 2.65 -1.50 -19.64
N MET A 67 3.75 -1.70 -18.92
CA MET A 67 3.73 -2.04 -17.50
C MET A 67 3.15 -0.91 -16.64
N LEU A 68 3.43 0.36 -16.99
CA LEU A 68 2.84 1.50 -16.33
C LEU A 68 1.33 1.58 -16.57
N GLN A 69 0.87 1.33 -17.80
CA GLN A 69 -0.55 1.28 -18.13
C GLN A 69 -1.27 0.16 -17.38
N LEU A 70 -0.65 -1.04 -17.31
CA LEU A 70 -1.17 -2.17 -16.55
C LEU A 70 -1.29 -1.84 -15.05
N ALA A 71 -0.24 -1.29 -14.46
CA ALA A 71 -0.24 -0.88 -13.06
C ALA A 71 -1.30 0.19 -12.76
N ALA A 72 -1.43 1.18 -13.64
CA ALA A 72 -2.44 2.24 -13.51
C ALA A 72 -3.87 1.69 -13.63
N ALA A 73 -4.09 0.66 -14.45
CA ALA A 73 -5.41 0.04 -14.58
C ALA A 73 -5.93 -0.54 -13.26
N HIS A 74 -5.05 -1.06 -12.39
CA HIS A 74 -5.44 -1.60 -11.08
C HIS A 74 -5.95 -0.52 -10.10
N ILE A 75 -5.59 0.75 -10.34
CA ILE A 75 -6.03 1.89 -9.51
C ILE A 75 -7.22 2.61 -10.12
N TYR A 76 -7.23 2.80 -11.43
CA TYR A 76 -8.17 3.71 -12.08
C TYR A 76 -9.35 3.02 -12.78
N ASN A 77 -9.27 1.71 -13.05
CA ASN A 77 -10.33 0.98 -13.77
C ASN A 77 -11.39 0.34 -12.86
N THR A 78 -11.40 0.70 -11.56
CA THR A 78 -12.41 0.22 -10.61
C THR A 78 -13.74 0.94 -10.84
N LYS A 79 -14.86 0.21 -10.99
CA LYS A 79 -16.20 0.76 -11.30
C LYS A 79 -16.76 1.79 -10.29
N LYS A 80 -16.11 2.00 -9.14
CA LYS A 80 -16.47 3.07 -8.21
C LYS A 80 -15.76 4.34 -8.63
N THR A 81 -16.52 5.40 -8.88
CA THR A 81 -16.08 6.77 -9.26
C THR A 81 -15.24 7.48 -8.18
N THR A 82 -14.66 6.75 -7.24
CA THR A 82 -13.73 7.23 -6.23
C THR A 82 -12.65 6.17 -6.02
N SER A 83 -11.60 6.20 -6.85
CA SER A 83 -10.32 5.45 -6.69
C SER A 83 -9.54 5.84 -5.42
N ARG A 84 -10.23 6.41 -4.43
CA ARG A 84 -9.72 6.90 -3.16
C ARG A 84 -9.20 5.77 -2.29
N GLY A 85 -9.84 4.60 -2.34
CA GLY A 85 -9.40 3.41 -1.60
C GLY A 85 -8.05 2.92 -2.10
N GLU A 86 -7.92 2.72 -3.41
CA GLU A 86 -6.70 2.25 -4.08
C GLU A 86 -5.52 3.20 -3.86
N ILE A 87 -5.76 4.51 -3.89
CA ILE A 87 -4.74 5.51 -3.56
C ILE A 87 -4.31 5.39 -2.09
N GLY A 88 -5.26 5.13 -1.18
CA GLY A 88 -4.96 4.86 0.23
C GLY A 88 -4.10 3.61 0.43
N GLU A 89 -4.42 2.52 -0.27
CA GLU A 89 -3.66 1.27 -0.26
C GLU A 89 -2.22 1.50 -0.77
N LEU A 90 -2.08 2.26 -1.86
CA LEU A 90 -0.78 2.64 -2.42
C LEU A 90 0.04 3.44 -1.41
N ILE A 91 -0.53 4.49 -0.82
CA ILE A 91 0.15 5.33 0.17
C ILE A 91 0.59 4.50 1.38
N PHE A 92 -0.29 3.62 1.88
CA PHE A 92 0.01 2.71 2.98
C PHE A 92 1.21 1.81 2.63
N HIS A 93 1.20 1.20 1.45
CA HIS A 93 2.26 0.31 1.01
C HIS A 93 3.63 1.01 0.94
N LEU A 94 3.66 2.21 0.36
CA LEU A 94 4.86 3.05 0.27
C LEU A 94 5.36 3.43 1.66
N ALA A 95 4.47 3.79 2.58
CA ALA A 95 4.85 4.12 3.96
C ALA A 95 5.57 2.95 4.64
N CYS A 96 5.03 1.73 4.53
CA CYS A 96 5.63 0.51 5.07
C CYS A 96 7.05 0.26 4.53
N ILE A 97 7.22 0.31 3.20
CA ILE A 97 8.52 0.04 2.56
C ILE A 97 9.53 1.15 2.89
N LEU A 98 9.15 2.41 2.64
CA LEU A 98 10.08 3.52 2.67
C LEU A 98 10.41 3.97 4.09
N HIS A 99 9.47 3.93 5.03
CA HIS A 99 9.67 4.48 6.36
C HIS A 99 9.96 3.43 7.43
N PHE A 100 9.44 2.20 7.24
CA PHE A 100 9.58 1.14 8.22
C PHE A 100 10.49 -0.02 7.74
N GLY A 101 10.98 0.04 6.50
CA GLY A 101 11.95 -0.93 5.97
C GLY A 101 11.37 -2.34 5.79
N THR A 102 10.04 -2.44 5.63
CA THR A 102 9.39 -3.73 5.43
C THR A 102 9.52 -4.19 3.98
N SER A 103 9.43 -5.51 3.78
CA SER A 103 9.31 -6.12 2.45
C SER A 103 7.87 -6.58 2.22
N PRO A 104 7.27 -6.29 1.06
CA PRO A 104 5.90 -6.70 0.79
C PRO A 104 5.81 -8.20 0.48
N VAL A 105 4.83 -8.87 1.10
CA VAL A 105 4.45 -10.26 0.76
C VAL A 105 3.24 -10.25 -0.17
N LEU A 106 2.24 -9.44 0.16
CA LEU A 106 1.03 -9.29 -0.63
C LEU A 106 0.60 -7.82 -0.61
N CYS A 107 0.34 -7.26 -1.79
CA CYS A 107 -0.35 -5.98 -1.93
C CYS A 107 -1.66 -6.22 -2.65
N LYS A 108 -2.77 -5.78 -2.05
CA LYS A 108 -4.12 -6.01 -2.59
C LYS A 108 -4.31 -5.37 -3.96
N LEU A 109 -3.57 -4.31 -4.28
CA LEU A 109 -3.55 -3.68 -5.61
C LEU A 109 -3.19 -4.67 -6.72
N VAL A 110 -2.31 -5.64 -6.46
CA VAL A 110 -1.90 -6.66 -7.43
C VAL A 110 -3.04 -7.66 -7.73
N LEU A 111 -3.97 -7.85 -6.79
CA LEU A 111 -5.09 -8.80 -6.93
C LEU A 111 -6.29 -8.22 -7.69
N LYS A 112 -6.29 -6.91 -7.96
CA LYS A 112 -7.38 -6.19 -8.64
C LYS A 112 -7.29 -6.27 -10.18
N THR A 113 -6.58 -7.27 -10.70
CA THR A 113 -6.22 -7.44 -12.13
C THR A 113 -7.39 -7.84 -13.05
N SER A 114 -8.39 -8.57 -12.56
CA SER A 114 -9.37 -9.18 -13.48
C SER A 114 -10.74 -9.60 -12.93
N SER A 115 -10.96 -9.59 -11.61
CA SER A 115 -12.25 -9.99 -11.05
C SER A 115 -13.08 -8.77 -10.66
N ASN A 116 -14.32 -8.75 -11.11
CA ASN A 116 -15.35 -7.78 -10.71
C ASN A 116 -15.80 -8.00 -9.25
N ASP A 117 -15.03 -8.77 -8.46
CA ASP A 117 -15.28 -9.16 -7.08
C ASP A 117 -14.33 -8.40 -6.16
N THR A 118 -14.89 -7.90 -5.06
CA THR A 118 -14.08 -7.29 -4.00
C THR A 118 -13.26 -8.40 -3.33
N VAL A 119 -11.95 -8.40 -3.59
CA VAL A 119 -11.03 -9.31 -2.89
C VAL A 119 -11.09 -8.99 -1.40
N LYS A 120 -11.54 -9.95 -0.60
CA LYS A 120 -11.58 -9.86 0.86
C LYS A 120 -10.19 -10.21 1.39
N GLY A 121 -9.64 -9.36 2.26
CA GLY A 121 -8.32 -9.53 2.84
C GLY A 121 -7.76 -8.19 3.33
N PHE A 122 -6.61 -8.24 4.00
CA PHE A 122 -5.85 -7.04 4.36
C PHE A 122 -5.43 -6.26 3.12
N ASP A 123 -5.29 -4.94 3.26
CA ASP A 123 -4.86 -4.06 2.17
C ASP A 123 -3.38 -4.31 1.80
N GLY A 124 -2.58 -4.75 2.78
CA GLY A 124 -1.25 -5.28 2.52
C GLY A 124 -0.74 -6.16 3.65
N VAL A 125 0.10 -7.12 3.26
CA VAL A 125 0.86 -8.00 4.15
C VAL A 125 2.34 -7.72 3.93
N HIS A 126 3.04 -7.36 4.99
CA HIS A 126 4.45 -7.01 4.96
C HIS A 126 5.23 -7.83 5.99
N ILE A 127 6.51 -8.05 5.70
CA ILE A 127 7.47 -8.66 6.61
C ILE A 127 8.51 -7.61 7.03
N LEU A 128 8.77 -7.51 8.32
CA LEU A 128 9.86 -6.71 8.87
C LEU A 128 10.91 -7.63 9.50
N PRO A 129 12.12 -7.73 8.94
CA PRO A 129 13.20 -8.51 9.54
C PRO A 129 13.58 -7.99 10.93
N LYS A 130 13.78 -8.91 11.89
CA LYS A 130 14.19 -8.66 13.28
C LYS A 130 15.30 -9.63 13.69
N GLY A 131 16.53 -9.35 13.24
CA GLY A 131 17.65 -10.25 13.46
C GLY A 131 17.43 -11.58 12.73
N ASP A 132 17.41 -12.69 13.47
CA ASP A 132 17.14 -14.04 12.94
C ASP A 132 15.63 -14.36 12.85
N ASP A 133 14.76 -13.44 13.26
CA ASP A 133 13.30 -13.58 13.22
C ASP A 133 12.66 -12.47 12.35
N PHE A 134 11.34 -12.46 12.23
CA PHE A 134 10.61 -11.44 11.51
C PHE A 134 9.22 -11.16 12.11
N GLU A 135 8.73 -9.94 11.89
CA GLU A 135 7.35 -9.58 12.18
C GLU A 135 6.51 -9.65 10.91
N ILE A 136 5.27 -10.13 11.03
CA ILE A 136 4.24 -10.03 9.98
C ILE A 136 3.33 -8.86 10.32
N TRP A 137 3.23 -7.91 9.39
CA TRP A 137 2.37 -6.75 9.49
C TRP A 137 1.16 -6.94 8.58
N LEU A 138 -0.03 -6.98 9.19
CA LEU A 138 -1.32 -7.07 8.52
C LEU A 138 -1.98 -5.68 8.55
N GLY A 139 -2.08 -5.04 7.40
CA GLY A 139 -2.39 -3.62 7.31
C GLY A 139 -3.76 -3.30 6.73
N GLU A 140 -4.35 -2.21 7.23
CA GLU A 140 -5.56 -1.60 6.70
C GLU A 140 -5.29 -0.14 6.35
N SER A 141 -5.83 0.33 5.24
CA SER A 141 -5.71 1.70 4.77
C SER A 141 -7.09 2.39 4.73
N LYS A 142 -7.11 3.69 5.03
CA LYS A 142 -8.32 4.52 4.97
C LYS A 142 -7.96 5.92 4.45
N PHE A 143 -8.48 6.28 3.27
CA PHE A 143 -8.25 7.59 2.65
C PHE A 143 -9.42 8.56 2.89
N TYR A 144 -9.30 9.40 3.92
CA TYR A 144 -10.38 10.26 4.43
C TYR A 144 -9.92 11.71 4.55
N SER A 145 -10.85 12.65 4.35
CA SER A 145 -10.64 14.06 4.71
C SER A 145 -10.78 14.32 6.21
N ASN A 146 -11.56 13.48 6.91
CA ASN A 146 -11.70 13.52 8.36
C ASN A 146 -10.84 12.41 9.00
N PRO A 147 -9.74 12.75 9.69
CA PRO A 147 -8.82 11.75 10.24
C PRO A 147 -9.45 10.89 11.34
N LEU A 148 -10.32 11.45 12.18
CA LEU A 148 -10.97 10.70 13.28
C LEU A 148 -11.86 9.58 12.73
N ARG A 149 -12.64 9.87 11.67
CA ARG A 149 -13.45 8.86 11.00
C ARG A 149 -12.57 7.79 10.34
N GLY A 150 -11.48 8.20 9.69
CA GLY A 150 -10.53 7.27 9.10
C GLY A 150 -9.95 6.29 10.12
N ILE A 151 -9.54 6.80 11.29
CA ILE A 151 -9.02 5.95 12.39
C ILE A 151 -10.10 5.00 12.91
N GLN A 152 -11.31 5.48 13.15
CA GLN A 152 -12.43 4.65 13.62
C GLN A 152 -12.75 3.50 12.66
N ASP A 153 -12.82 3.80 11.36
CA ASP A 153 -13.10 2.80 10.33
C ASP A 153 -11.93 1.81 10.17
N ALA A 154 -10.68 2.27 10.27
CA ALA A 154 -9.51 1.40 10.26
C ALA A 154 -9.52 0.40 11.43
N VAL A 155 -9.75 0.89 12.66
CA VAL A 155 -9.84 0.03 13.86
C VAL A 155 -10.97 -0.98 13.73
N LYS A 156 -12.11 -0.58 13.15
CA LYS A 156 -13.22 -1.49 12.88
C LYS A 156 -12.83 -2.58 11.88
N SER A 157 -12.24 -2.21 10.73
CA SER A 157 -11.80 -3.18 9.72
C SER A 157 -10.78 -4.17 10.26
N VAL A 158 -9.79 -3.70 11.03
CA VAL A 158 -8.80 -4.60 11.66
C VAL A 158 -9.48 -5.60 12.58
N LYS A 159 -10.45 -5.17 13.42
CA LYS A 159 -11.19 -6.09 14.30
C LYS A 159 -11.99 -7.14 13.53
N GLU A 160 -12.58 -6.76 12.40
CA GLU A 160 -13.34 -7.68 11.53
C GLU A 160 -12.42 -8.68 10.83
N HIS A 161 -11.23 -8.25 10.37
CA HIS A 161 -10.26 -9.11 9.68
C HIS A 161 -9.46 -10.03 10.61
N LEU A 162 -9.44 -9.76 11.92
CA LEU A 162 -8.86 -10.67 12.91
C LEU A 162 -9.78 -11.83 13.29
N LEU A 163 -10.99 -11.91 12.73
CA LEU A 163 -11.88 -13.07 12.93
C LEU A 163 -11.26 -14.32 12.28
N PRO A 164 -11.33 -15.50 12.92
CA PRO A 164 -10.63 -16.72 12.46
C PRO A 164 -10.86 -17.08 10.99
N ALA A 165 -12.11 -16.95 10.52
CA ALA A 165 -12.47 -17.24 9.12
C ALA A 165 -11.73 -16.35 8.11
N PHE A 166 -11.41 -15.10 8.48
CA PHE A 166 -10.66 -14.19 7.64
C PHE A 166 -9.17 -14.54 7.62
N LEU A 167 -8.60 -14.88 8.78
CA LEU A 167 -7.21 -15.28 8.89
C LEU A 167 -6.91 -16.57 8.12
N ASP A 168 -7.84 -17.52 8.10
CA ASP A 168 -7.66 -18.75 7.31
C ASP A 168 -7.73 -18.50 5.81
N MET A 169 -8.58 -17.57 5.35
CA MET A 169 -8.59 -17.10 3.97
C MET A 169 -7.28 -16.39 3.61
N GLU A 170 -6.77 -15.53 4.49
CA GLU A 170 -5.50 -14.81 4.28
C GLU A 170 -4.31 -15.77 4.16
N LYS A 171 -4.22 -16.78 5.03
CA LYS A 171 -3.21 -17.84 4.92
C LYS A 171 -3.28 -18.56 3.57
N ALA A 172 -4.49 -18.89 3.11
CA ALA A 172 -4.67 -19.56 1.83
C ALA A 172 -4.21 -18.69 0.66
N MET A 173 -4.46 -17.37 0.70
CA MET A 173 -3.97 -16.43 -0.32
C MET A 173 -2.45 -16.33 -0.31
N ILE A 174 -1.82 -16.21 0.86
CA ILE A 174 -0.35 -16.14 0.96
C ILE A 174 0.31 -17.42 0.47
N LEU A 175 -0.23 -18.60 0.83
CA LEU A 175 0.34 -19.90 0.43
C LEU A 175 0.06 -20.26 -1.05
N GLY A 176 -1.04 -19.76 -1.63
CA GLY A 176 -1.41 -20.01 -3.02
C GLY A 176 -0.71 -19.11 -4.05
N HIS A 177 0.03 -18.10 -3.60
CA HIS A 177 0.77 -17.14 -4.44
C HIS A 177 2.30 -17.35 -4.42
N GLY A 178 2.78 -18.48 -3.86
CA GLY A 178 4.20 -18.87 -3.82
C GLY A 178 4.65 -19.76 -4.97
#